data_AF-A0A922FCH5-F1
#
_entry.id   AF-A0A922FCH5-F1
#
_cell.length_a   1.000
_cell.length_b   1.000
_cell.length_c   1.000
_cell.angle_alpha   90.00
_cell.angle_beta   90.00
_cell.angle_gamma   90.00
#
_symmetry.space_group_name_H-M   'P 1'
#
loop_
_entity.id
_entity.type
_entity.pdbx_description
1 polymer ?
#
loop_
_entity_poly.entity_id
_entity_poly.type
_entity_poly.pdbx_seq_one_letter_code
_entity_poly.pdbx_strand_id
1 'polypeptide(L)'
;MDEYLQYMKTLRSQMNDVEDQAAKISVEEQMQLTTIQTMENDLNSAKSETKKLKEDTEQMRKEKGQICSQILEKQRRIASLESDSSTLTQTLDLIQQEKASFSAKLIEKSIYDTKVAEDINCKLQEQQDWVNSHDISRELGEHGLVKTRVDEQTGGKSGINSDLIMDNLGNEAKMSLAVKLDSAKANLNAISEMKSNLVMENSKMMQLLEQVRCRANEFKPELRAMDIKTLEEEHRALLSDKAGETEYLQSLLDQIGKLKGISHVVKCACGEEYEVGVDSHG
;
A
#
# COMPACT_ATOMS: atom_id res chain seq x y z
N MET A 1 -72.10 4.38 90.14
CA MET A 1 -72.29 3.74 88.82
C MET A 1 -71.50 4.47 87.74
N ASP A 2 -71.46 5.82 87.79
CA ASP A 2 -70.78 6.64 86.78
C ASP A 2 -69.27 6.41 86.64
N GLU A 3 -68.50 6.25 87.73
CA GLU A 3 -67.05 6.02 87.64
C GLU A 3 -66.69 4.80 86.77
N TYR A 4 -67.42 3.69 86.92
CA TYR A 4 -67.25 2.49 86.10
C TYR A 4 -67.57 2.77 84.62
N LEU A 5 -68.65 3.49 84.35
CA LEU A 5 -69.03 3.90 82.99
C LEU A 5 -67.98 4.83 82.35
N GLN A 6 -67.38 5.70 83.16
CA GLN A 6 -66.32 6.62 82.75
C GLN A 6 -65.01 5.87 82.45
N TYR A 7 -64.65 4.89 83.29
CA TYR A 7 -63.52 3.98 83.04
C TYR A 7 -63.69 3.18 81.73
N MET A 8 -64.89 2.65 81.48
CA MET A 8 -65.22 1.93 80.24
C MET A 8 -65.17 2.82 78.98
N LYS A 9 -65.51 4.11 79.10
CA LYS A 9 -65.34 5.09 78.00
C LYS A 9 -63.86 5.36 77.72
N THR A 10 -63.04 5.57 78.76
CA THR A 10 -61.60 5.78 78.63
C THR A 10 -60.92 4.57 77.98
N LEU A 11 -61.23 3.36 78.45
CA LEU A 11 -60.67 2.12 77.89
C LEU A 11 -61.02 1.94 76.41
N ARG A 12 -62.25 2.26 76.01
CA ARG A 12 -62.66 2.24 74.60
C ARG A 12 -61.91 3.27 73.75
N SER A 13 -61.70 4.49 74.26
CA SER A 13 -60.89 5.49 73.56
C SER A 13 -59.47 4.96 73.33
N GLN A 14 -58.84 4.44 74.38
CA GLN A 14 -57.48 3.88 74.29
C GLN A 14 -57.37 2.67 73.35
N MET A 15 -58.39 1.81 73.29
CA MET A 15 -58.45 0.75 72.28
C MET A 15 -58.50 1.31 70.87
N ASN A 16 -59.39 2.27 70.60
CA ASN A 16 -59.50 2.90 69.29
C ASN A 16 -58.18 3.60 68.89
N ASP A 17 -57.56 4.35 69.81
CA ASP A 17 -56.29 5.05 69.57
C ASP A 17 -55.17 4.05 69.19
N VAL A 18 -55.14 2.87 69.82
CA VAL A 18 -54.20 1.78 69.52
C VAL A 18 -54.53 1.07 68.20
N GLU A 19 -55.82 0.85 67.88
CA GLU A 19 -56.25 0.29 66.59
C GLU A 19 -55.90 1.22 65.42
N ASP A 20 -56.17 2.52 65.53
CA ASP A 20 -55.80 3.53 64.53
C ASP A 20 -54.27 3.61 64.35
N GLN A 21 -53.51 3.56 65.45
CA GLN A 21 -52.05 3.57 65.39
C GLN A 21 -51.48 2.28 64.77
N ALA A 22 -52.06 1.11 65.06
CA ALA A 22 -51.69 -0.15 64.44
C ALA A 22 -52.02 -0.18 62.94
N ALA A 23 -53.17 0.34 62.54
CA ALA A 23 -53.55 0.49 61.13
C ALA A 23 -52.58 1.41 60.38
N LYS A 24 -52.20 2.54 60.98
CA LYS A 24 -51.19 3.45 60.41
C LYS A 24 -49.84 2.77 60.22
N ILE A 25 -49.32 2.09 61.26
CA ILE A 25 -48.04 1.37 61.20
C ILE A 25 -48.07 0.31 60.10
N SER A 26 -49.16 -0.46 59.99
CA SER A 26 -49.29 -1.51 58.97
C SER A 26 -49.24 -0.95 57.54
N VAL A 27 -49.87 0.20 57.27
CA VAL A 27 -49.78 0.88 55.96
C VAL A 27 -48.34 1.36 55.69
N GLU A 28 -47.68 1.91 56.71
CA GLU A 28 -46.31 2.44 56.61
C GLU A 28 -45.29 1.30 56.37
N GLU A 29 -45.45 0.15 57.01
CA GLU A 29 -44.69 -1.08 56.76
C GLU A 29 -44.89 -1.64 55.35
N GLN A 30 -46.14 -1.70 54.86
CA GLN A 30 -46.42 -2.17 53.49
C GLN A 30 -45.84 -1.24 52.41
N MET A 31 -45.86 0.07 52.66
CA MET A 31 -45.21 1.05 51.79
C MET A 31 -43.68 0.87 51.76
N GLN A 32 -43.06 0.62 52.93
CA GLN A 32 -41.63 0.33 53.02
C GLN A 32 -41.26 -0.99 52.32
N LEU A 33 -42.01 -2.07 52.53
CA LEU A 33 -41.82 -3.36 51.85
C LEU A 33 -41.88 -3.23 50.33
N THR A 34 -42.89 -2.52 49.81
CA THR A 34 -43.04 -2.26 48.36
C THR A 34 -41.86 -1.46 47.81
N THR A 35 -41.37 -0.47 48.57
CA THR A 35 -40.20 0.33 48.21
C THR A 35 -38.93 -0.51 48.15
N ILE A 36 -38.69 -1.35 49.17
CA ILE A 36 -37.53 -2.26 49.23
C ILE A 36 -37.54 -3.23 48.04
N GLN A 37 -38.68 -3.88 47.76
CA GLN A 37 -38.81 -4.80 46.62
C GLN A 37 -38.54 -4.11 45.27
N THR A 38 -38.97 -2.85 45.12
CA THR A 38 -38.69 -2.06 43.91
C THR A 38 -37.19 -1.81 43.77
N MET A 39 -36.54 -1.34 44.85
CA MET A 39 -35.09 -1.10 44.86
C MET A 39 -34.26 -2.38 44.66
N GLU A 40 -34.69 -3.53 45.16
CA GLU A 40 -34.05 -4.82 44.91
C GLU A 40 -34.13 -5.22 43.42
N ASN A 41 -35.27 -4.99 42.77
CA ASN A 41 -35.42 -5.24 41.34
C ASN A 41 -34.52 -4.31 40.50
N ASP A 42 -34.49 -3.02 40.81
CA ASP A 42 -33.63 -2.04 40.14
C ASP A 42 -32.14 -2.37 40.31
N LEU A 43 -31.73 -2.76 41.53
CA LEU A 43 -30.35 -3.16 41.82
C LEU A 43 -29.95 -4.43 41.08
N ASN A 44 -30.85 -5.41 40.96
CA ASN A 44 -30.63 -6.61 40.15
C ASN A 44 -30.54 -6.28 38.65
N SER A 45 -31.36 -5.35 38.15
CA SER A 45 -31.28 -4.85 36.78
C SER A 45 -29.93 -4.19 36.50
N ALA A 46 -29.55 -3.19 37.30
CA ALA A 46 -28.27 -2.47 37.18
C ALA A 46 -27.05 -3.42 37.27
N LYS A 47 -27.11 -4.45 38.12
CA LYS A 47 -26.08 -5.49 38.21
C LYS A 47 -25.98 -6.34 36.94
N SER A 48 -27.11 -6.62 36.28
CA SER A 48 -27.14 -7.34 35.01
C SER A 48 -26.56 -6.50 33.85
N GLU A 49 -26.92 -5.22 33.78
CA GLU A 49 -26.39 -4.27 32.79
C GLU A 49 -24.89 -4.05 32.99
N THR A 50 -24.44 -3.86 34.24
CA THR A 50 -23.01 -3.73 34.59
C THR A 50 -22.21 -4.97 34.15
N LYS A 51 -22.77 -6.17 34.29
CA LYS A 51 -22.12 -7.40 33.80
C LYS A 51 -22.00 -7.40 32.27
N LYS A 52 -23.07 -7.04 31.56
CA LYS A 52 -23.09 -6.95 30.10
C LYS A 52 -22.08 -5.91 29.59
N LEU A 53 -22.08 -4.71 30.15
CA LEU A 53 -21.15 -3.62 29.80
C LEU A 53 -19.68 -4.04 29.97
N LYS A 54 -19.37 -4.84 31.00
CA LYS A 54 -18.03 -5.41 31.22
C LYS A 54 -17.65 -6.43 30.13
N GLU A 55 -18.59 -7.26 29.69
CA GLU A 55 -18.40 -8.23 28.61
C GLU A 55 -18.20 -7.52 27.26
N ASP A 56 -19.01 -6.51 26.97
CA ASP A 56 -18.92 -5.68 25.77
C ASP A 56 -17.58 -4.91 25.73
N THR A 57 -17.15 -4.34 26.86
CA THR A 57 -15.85 -3.64 26.99
C THR A 57 -14.67 -4.59 26.76
N GLU A 58 -14.75 -5.82 27.28
CA GLU A 58 -13.74 -6.85 27.08
C GLU A 58 -13.65 -7.30 25.60
N GLN A 59 -14.79 -7.42 24.93
CA GLN A 59 -14.85 -7.74 23.51
C GLN A 59 -14.26 -6.61 22.64
N MET A 60 -14.69 -5.37 22.87
CA MET A 60 -14.14 -4.18 22.20
C MET A 60 -12.62 -4.06 22.40
N ARG A 61 -12.11 -4.40 23.58
CA ARG A 61 -10.66 -4.40 23.88
C ARG A 61 -9.90 -5.43 23.04
N LYS A 62 -10.47 -6.62 22.78
CA LYS A 62 -9.87 -7.64 21.91
C LYS A 62 -9.85 -7.19 20.45
N GLU A 63 -10.97 -6.67 19.95
CA GLU A 63 -11.10 -6.16 18.59
C GLU A 63 -10.13 -5.00 18.32
N LYS A 64 -10.03 -4.04 19.25
CA LYS A 64 -9.01 -2.98 19.21
C LYS A 64 -7.59 -3.56 19.10
N GLY A 65 -7.28 -4.61 19.87
CA GLY A 65 -5.99 -5.30 19.81
C GLY A 65 -5.68 -5.95 18.45
N GLN A 66 -6.69 -6.56 17.82
CA GLN A 66 -6.58 -7.11 16.46
C GLN A 66 -6.38 -6.00 15.42
N ILE A 67 -7.15 -4.92 15.50
CA ILE A 67 -7.01 -3.75 14.60
C ILE A 67 -5.61 -3.14 14.70
N CYS A 68 -5.09 -2.93 15.93
CA CYS A 68 -3.72 -2.43 16.13
C CYS A 68 -2.66 -3.36 15.52
N SER A 69 -2.85 -4.67 15.62
CA SER A 69 -1.94 -5.67 15.03
C SER A 69 -1.91 -5.59 13.50
N GLN A 70 -3.09 -5.45 12.86
CA GLN A 70 -3.19 -5.25 11.41
C GLN A 70 -2.58 -3.93 10.95
N ILE A 71 -2.79 -2.83 11.69
CA ILE A 71 -2.18 -1.53 11.39
C ILE A 71 -0.64 -1.62 11.39
N LEU A 72 -0.06 -2.24 12.41
CA LEU A 72 1.40 -2.44 12.51
C LEU A 72 1.96 -3.31 11.37
N GLU A 73 1.21 -4.34 10.95
CA GLU A 73 1.59 -5.15 9.78
C GLU A 73 1.57 -4.33 8.48
N LYS A 74 0.52 -3.54 8.26
CA LYS A 74 0.41 -2.65 7.10
C LYS A 74 1.52 -1.60 7.07
N GLN A 75 1.81 -0.95 8.20
CA GLN A 75 2.92 0.01 8.32
C GLN A 75 4.27 -0.62 7.96
N ARG A 76 4.56 -1.83 8.46
CA ARG A 76 5.79 -2.56 8.10
C ARG A 76 5.87 -2.86 6.60
N ARG A 77 4.74 -3.22 5.98
CA ARG A 77 4.68 -3.47 4.52
C ARG A 77 4.86 -2.18 3.70
N ILE A 78 4.32 -1.05 4.16
CA ILE A 78 4.53 0.26 3.52
C ILE A 78 6.01 0.62 3.54
N ALA A 79 6.66 0.57 4.71
CA ALA A 79 8.10 0.87 4.84
C ALA A 79 8.99 -0.03 3.95
N SER A 80 8.62 -1.31 3.77
CA SER A 80 9.31 -2.20 2.82
C SER A 80 9.17 -1.71 1.38
N LEU A 81 7.95 -1.37 0.95
CA LEU A 81 7.68 -0.90 -0.42
C LEU A 81 8.30 0.48 -0.70
N GLU A 82 8.39 1.36 0.30
CA GLU A 82 9.10 2.64 0.20
C GLU A 82 10.61 2.42 0.00
N SER A 83 11.20 1.45 0.70
CA SER A 83 12.60 1.04 0.49
C SER A 83 12.81 0.49 -0.92
N ASP A 84 11.95 -0.42 -1.38
CA ASP A 84 12.02 -1.01 -2.73
C ASP A 84 11.87 0.08 -3.80
N SER A 85 10.94 1.02 -3.63
CA SER A 85 10.72 2.14 -4.54
C SER A 85 11.94 3.07 -4.61
N SER A 86 12.62 3.31 -3.49
CA SER A 86 13.86 4.09 -3.45
C SER A 86 14.99 3.39 -4.24
N THR A 87 15.18 2.09 -4.02
CA THR A 87 16.17 1.29 -4.76
C THR A 87 15.86 1.22 -6.26
N LEU A 88 14.60 1.09 -6.66
CA LEU A 88 14.18 1.13 -8.06
C LEU A 88 14.43 2.49 -8.70
N THR A 89 14.20 3.60 -7.98
CA THR A 89 14.50 4.96 -8.45
C THR A 89 15.99 5.13 -8.69
N GLN A 90 16.83 4.76 -7.72
CA GLN A 90 18.29 4.79 -7.87
C GLN A 90 18.78 3.93 -9.06
N THR A 91 18.18 2.76 -9.26
CA THR A 91 18.52 1.88 -10.39
C THR A 91 18.12 2.50 -11.73
N LEU A 92 16.97 3.17 -11.80
CA LEU A 92 16.52 3.88 -13.00
C LEU A 92 17.46 5.03 -13.36
N ASP A 93 17.92 5.82 -12.38
CA ASP A 93 18.86 6.93 -12.58
C ASP A 93 20.20 6.44 -13.15
N LEU A 94 20.72 5.33 -12.62
CA LEU A 94 21.93 4.68 -13.14
C LEU A 94 21.76 4.22 -14.60
N ILE A 95 20.63 3.57 -14.93
CA ILE A 95 20.32 3.14 -16.31
C ILE A 95 20.22 4.35 -17.25
N GLN A 96 19.63 5.46 -16.81
CA GLN A 96 19.57 6.69 -17.61
C GLN A 96 20.97 7.29 -17.84
N GLN A 97 21.82 7.30 -16.82
CA GLN A 97 23.21 7.75 -16.93
C GLN A 97 24.04 6.87 -17.89
N GLU A 98 23.91 5.54 -17.79
CA GLU A 98 24.56 4.61 -18.71
C GLU A 98 24.08 4.80 -20.15
N LYS A 99 22.76 4.92 -20.36
CA LYS A 99 22.17 5.21 -21.67
C LYS A 99 22.73 6.50 -22.28
N ALA A 100 22.87 7.57 -21.50
CA ALA A 100 23.47 8.82 -21.97
C ALA A 100 24.95 8.63 -22.36
N SER A 101 25.73 7.90 -21.55
CA SER A 101 27.13 7.56 -21.80
C SER A 101 27.31 6.74 -23.09
N PHE A 102 26.48 5.71 -23.30
CA PHE A 102 26.48 4.92 -24.54
C PHE A 102 26.07 5.74 -25.76
N SER A 103 25.08 6.62 -25.62
CA SER A 103 24.62 7.50 -26.71
C SER A 103 25.73 8.46 -27.15
N ALA A 104 26.48 9.05 -26.22
CA ALA A 104 27.62 9.90 -26.51
C ALA A 104 28.73 9.14 -27.26
N LYS A 105 29.11 7.95 -26.79
CA LYS A 105 30.10 7.08 -27.45
C LYS A 105 29.67 6.65 -28.87
N LEU A 106 28.37 6.41 -29.08
CA LEU A 106 27.84 6.07 -30.39
C LEU A 106 27.93 7.23 -31.37
N ILE A 107 27.63 8.46 -30.91
CA ILE A 107 27.78 9.69 -31.72
C ILE A 107 29.24 9.92 -32.07
N GLU A 108 30.15 9.82 -31.09
CA GLU A 108 31.61 9.95 -31.30
C GLU A 108 32.11 8.95 -32.35
N LYS A 109 31.70 7.68 -32.24
CA LYS A 109 32.04 6.66 -33.23
C LYS A 109 31.45 6.95 -34.61
N SER A 110 30.19 7.39 -34.68
CA SER A 110 29.56 7.77 -35.96
C SER A 110 30.29 8.92 -36.65
N ILE A 111 30.80 9.89 -35.89
CA ILE A 111 31.60 11.01 -36.42
C ILE A 111 32.95 10.49 -36.95
N TYR A 112 33.61 9.59 -36.21
CA TYR A 112 34.85 8.95 -36.65
C TYR A 112 34.65 8.16 -37.96
N ASP A 113 33.65 7.28 -38.02
CA ASP A 113 33.37 6.44 -39.19
C ASP A 113 32.99 7.31 -40.42
N THR A 114 32.25 8.42 -40.21
CA THR A 114 31.95 9.40 -41.27
C THR A 114 33.22 10.04 -41.82
N LYS A 115 34.12 10.49 -40.95
CA LYS A 115 35.41 11.11 -41.34
C LYS A 115 36.31 10.12 -42.11
N VAL A 116 36.30 8.84 -41.74
CA VAL A 116 37.03 7.79 -42.46
C VAL A 116 36.43 7.56 -43.86
N ALA A 117 35.09 7.55 -43.98
CA ALA A 117 34.44 7.44 -45.28
C ALA A 117 34.72 8.65 -46.19
N GLU A 118 34.75 9.87 -45.62
CA GLU A 118 35.14 11.10 -46.34
C GLU A 118 36.59 11.03 -46.85
N ASP A 119 37.55 10.62 -46.02
CA ASP A 119 38.96 10.44 -46.41
C ASP A 119 39.16 9.41 -47.52
N ILE A 120 38.44 8.27 -47.45
CA ILE A 120 38.44 7.23 -48.50
C ILE A 120 37.85 7.79 -49.80
N ASN A 121 36.73 8.51 -49.74
CA ASN A 121 36.09 9.10 -50.92
C ASN A 121 36.99 10.17 -51.57
N CYS A 122 37.67 11.01 -50.79
CA CYS A 122 38.63 11.97 -51.32
C CYS A 122 39.77 11.28 -52.07
N LYS A 123 40.39 10.26 -51.47
CA LYS A 123 41.46 9.47 -52.11
C LYS A 123 40.99 8.76 -53.37
N LEU A 124 39.76 8.25 -53.38
CA LEU A 124 39.18 7.61 -54.57
C LEU A 124 38.94 8.64 -55.69
N GLN A 125 38.46 9.84 -55.36
CA GLN A 125 38.30 10.93 -56.32
C GLN A 125 39.65 11.38 -56.89
N GLU A 126 40.68 11.55 -56.06
CA GLU A 126 42.04 11.85 -56.51
C GLU A 126 42.58 10.80 -57.50
N GLN A 127 42.35 9.51 -57.23
CA GLN A 127 42.71 8.43 -58.16
C GLN A 127 41.90 8.49 -59.46
N GLN A 128 40.60 8.76 -59.39
CA GLN A 128 39.75 8.88 -60.57
C GLN A 128 40.16 10.07 -61.45
N ASP A 129 40.45 11.23 -60.84
CA ASP A 129 40.91 12.42 -61.55
C ASP A 129 42.30 12.21 -62.19
N TRP A 130 43.18 11.49 -61.50
CA TRP A 130 44.46 11.06 -62.06
C TRP A 130 44.28 10.16 -63.29
N VAL A 131 43.43 9.13 -63.23
CA VAL A 131 43.12 8.25 -64.37
C VAL A 131 42.51 9.05 -65.53
N ASN A 132 41.53 9.90 -65.25
CA ASN A 132 40.88 10.75 -66.26
C ASN A 132 41.89 11.65 -66.99
N SER A 133 42.84 12.25 -66.26
CA SER A 133 43.91 13.07 -66.85
C SER A 133 44.87 12.26 -67.74
N HIS A 134 45.06 10.98 -67.43
CA HIS A 134 45.95 10.08 -68.16
C HIS A 134 45.28 9.52 -69.43
N ASP A 135 43.98 9.23 -69.40
CA ASP A 135 43.21 8.84 -70.59
C ASP A 135 43.10 10.00 -71.60
N ILE A 136 42.87 11.23 -71.15
CA ILE A 136 42.90 12.44 -72.02
C ILE A 136 44.29 12.62 -72.66
N SER A 137 45.35 12.31 -71.92
CA SER A 137 46.73 12.32 -72.47
C SER A 137 46.98 11.22 -73.50
N ARG A 138 46.20 10.12 -73.48
CA ARG A 138 46.28 9.03 -74.47
C ARG A 138 45.49 9.35 -75.75
N GLU A 139 44.38 10.07 -75.66
CA GLU A 139 43.60 10.51 -76.85
C GLU A 139 44.33 11.57 -77.69
N LEU A 140 45.20 12.40 -77.09
CA LEU A 140 46.14 13.26 -77.85
C LEU A 140 47.35 12.50 -78.44
N GLY A 141 47.45 11.19 -78.19
CA GLY A 141 48.62 10.35 -78.47
C GLY A 141 48.44 9.32 -79.58
N GLU A 142 47.42 9.43 -80.45
CA GLU A 142 47.30 8.55 -81.62
C GLU A 142 48.33 8.89 -82.71
N HIS A 143 49.52 8.29 -82.61
CA HIS A 143 50.27 7.76 -83.77
C HIS A 143 51.49 6.93 -83.29
N GLY A 144 51.41 5.60 -83.36
CA GLY A 144 52.48 4.74 -82.83
C GLY A 144 52.29 3.24 -83.02
N LEU A 145 51.99 2.81 -84.24
CA LEU A 145 51.89 1.39 -84.60
C LEU A 145 53.23 0.66 -84.41
N VAL A 146 53.27 -0.50 -83.72
CA VAL A 146 54.02 -1.71 -84.12
C VAL A 146 53.62 -2.91 -83.25
N LYS A 147 53.61 -4.09 -83.88
CA LYS A 147 53.06 -5.37 -83.40
C LYS A 147 54.11 -6.46 -83.60
N THR A 148 54.57 -7.15 -82.54
CA THR A 148 55.57 -8.24 -82.65
C THR A 148 55.32 -9.40 -81.68
N ARG A 149 55.82 -10.60 -82.04
CA ARG A 149 55.62 -11.94 -81.44
C ARG A 149 56.88 -12.82 -81.69
N VAL A 150 57.06 -14.01 -81.09
CA VAL A 150 56.19 -14.71 -80.10
C VAL A 150 56.76 -14.55 -78.68
N ASP A 151 57.49 -15.43 -77.97
CA ASP A 151 57.90 -16.85 -78.16
C ASP A 151 57.72 -17.66 -76.86
N GLU A 152 57.52 -18.97 -77.02
CA GLU A 152 57.20 -19.95 -75.97
C GLU A 152 58.44 -20.66 -75.36
N GLN A 153 58.18 -21.52 -74.37
CA GLN A 153 59.09 -22.53 -73.77
C GLN A 153 60.08 -21.98 -72.72
N THR A 154 60.41 -22.69 -71.62
CA THR A 154 60.08 -24.07 -71.19
C THR A 154 60.23 -24.23 -69.66
N GLY A 155 59.74 -25.35 -69.11
CA GLY A 155 60.35 -25.98 -67.93
C GLY A 155 59.66 -25.69 -66.59
N GLY A 156 58.85 -26.63 -66.12
CA GLY A 156 58.17 -26.52 -64.82
C GLY A 156 58.97 -27.12 -63.66
N LYS A 157 58.39 -27.02 -62.46
CA LYS A 157 58.45 -28.07 -61.43
C LYS A 157 57.32 -27.91 -60.42
N SER A 158 56.64 -29.03 -60.14
CA SER A 158 55.73 -29.13 -59.00
C SER A 158 56.52 -29.02 -57.70
N GLY A 159 55.93 -28.36 -56.70
CA GLY A 159 56.58 -28.03 -55.43
C GLY A 159 55.57 -27.60 -54.37
N ILE A 160 54.49 -28.38 -54.21
CA ILE A 160 53.62 -28.24 -53.04
C ILE A 160 54.44 -28.63 -51.81
N ASN A 161 54.76 -27.67 -50.96
CA ASN A 161 55.30 -27.93 -49.63
C ASN A 161 54.96 -26.77 -48.69
N SER A 162 53.79 -26.85 -48.07
CA SER A 162 53.44 -26.09 -46.86
C SER A 162 52.58 -26.98 -45.96
N ASP A 163 53.10 -28.18 -45.73
CA ASP A 163 52.57 -29.10 -44.73
C ASP A 163 53.30 -28.78 -43.41
N LEU A 164 52.69 -27.91 -42.59
CA LEU A 164 52.85 -27.77 -41.14
C LEU A 164 52.03 -26.56 -40.64
N ILE A 165 51.42 -26.71 -39.46
CA ILE A 165 50.55 -25.71 -38.78
C ILE A 165 49.10 -25.63 -39.34
N MET A 166 48.31 -26.70 -39.18
CA MET A 166 46.83 -26.62 -39.22
C MET A 166 46.11 -27.05 -37.93
N ASP A 167 46.80 -27.66 -36.96
CA ASP A 167 46.15 -28.23 -35.76
C ASP A 167 45.73 -27.18 -34.71
N ASN A 168 46.37 -26.01 -34.67
CA ASN A 168 46.05 -24.97 -33.68
C ASN A 168 44.78 -24.18 -34.04
N LEU A 169 44.55 -23.87 -35.32
CA LEU A 169 43.47 -22.99 -35.75
C LEU A 169 42.08 -23.62 -35.55
N GLY A 170 41.97 -24.94 -35.77
CA GLY A 170 40.73 -25.69 -35.55
C GLY A 170 40.36 -25.86 -34.07
N ASN A 171 41.34 -25.77 -33.17
CA ASN A 171 41.13 -25.92 -31.73
C ASN A 171 40.61 -24.62 -31.11
N GLU A 172 41.16 -23.46 -31.50
CA GLU A 172 40.73 -22.15 -31.03
C GLU A 172 39.32 -21.78 -31.53
N ALA A 173 38.99 -22.12 -32.79
CA ALA A 173 37.62 -21.97 -33.31
C ALA A 173 36.60 -22.84 -32.54
N LYS A 174 36.96 -24.07 -32.18
CA LYS A 174 36.13 -24.94 -31.32
C LYS A 174 35.96 -24.37 -29.91
N MET A 175 37.02 -23.84 -29.30
CA MET A 175 36.97 -23.17 -27.99
C MET A 175 36.02 -21.96 -28.02
N SER A 176 36.14 -21.10 -29.04
CA SER A 176 35.24 -19.94 -29.23
C SER A 176 33.77 -20.34 -29.39
N LEU A 177 33.50 -21.43 -30.13
CA LEU A 177 32.15 -21.96 -30.30
C LEU A 177 31.60 -22.60 -29.00
N ALA A 178 32.43 -23.29 -28.22
CA ALA A 178 32.04 -23.85 -26.94
C ALA A 178 31.62 -22.74 -25.94
N VAL A 179 32.42 -21.68 -25.80
CA VAL A 179 32.10 -20.52 -24.95
C VAL A 179 30.78 -19.85 -25.37
N LYS A 180 30.55 -19.70 -26.69
CA LYS A 180 29.27 -19.17 -27.21
C LYS A 180 28.08 -20.10 -26.93
N LEU A 181 28.28 -21.41 -27.01
CA LEU A 181 27.25 -22.41 -26.71
C LEU A 181 26.88 -22.40 -25.22
N ASP A 182 27.87 -22.33 -24.34
CA ASP A 182 27.65 -22.25 -22.89
C ASP A 182 26.98 -20.93 -22.49
N SER A 183 27.36 -19.81 -23.11
CA SER A 183 26.67 -18.52 -22.96
C SER A 183 25.21 -18.58 -23.42
N ALA A 184 24.94 -19.17 -24.60
CA ALA A 184 23.57 -19.35 -25.10
C ALA A 184 22.74 -20.26 -24.18
N LYS A 185 23.35 -21.31 -23.62
CA LYS A 185 22.73 -22.23 -22.67
C LYS A 185 22.41 -21.56 -21.33
N ALA A 186 23.32 -20.72 -20.82
CA ALA A 186 23.08 -19.90 -19.63
C ALA A 186 21.91 -18.91 -19.85
N ASN A 187 21.87 -18.22 -21.00
CA ASN A 187 20.77 -17.32 -21.37
C ASN A 187 19.42 -18.07 -21.46
N LEU A 188 19.41 -19.27 -22.06
CA LEU A 188 18.20 -20.09 -22.17
C LEU A 188 17.69 -20.56 -20.79
N ASN A 189 18.60 -20.92 -19.89
CA ASN A 189 18.26 -21.25 -18.51
C ASN A 189 17.65 -20.05 -17.77
N ALA A 190 18.26 -18.86 -17.87
CA ALA A 190 17.74 -17.63 -17.27
C ALA A 190 16.34 -17.26 -17.80
N ILE A 191 16.10 -17.42 -19.10
CA ILE A 191 14.76 -17.23 -19.70
C ILE A 191 13.75 -18.26 -19.15
N SER A 192 14.16 -19.52 -18.96
CA SER A 192 13.31 -20.57 -18.37
C SER A 192 12.96 -20.30 -16.90
N GLU A 193 13.89 -19.76 -16.13
CA GLU A 193 13.66 -19.32 -14.76
C GLU A 193 12.72 -18.11 -14.70
N MET A 194 12.97 -17.07 -15.51
CA MET A 194 12.10 -15.89 -15.62
C MET A 194 10.67 -16.27 -16.04
N LYS A 195 10.52 -17.20 -16.99
CA LYS A 195 9.23 -17.77 -17.38
C LYS A 195 8.52 -18.46 -16.21
N SER A 196 9.25 -19.22 -15.40
CA SER A 196 8.69 -19.93 -14.23
C SER A 196 8.22 -18.94 -13.16
N ASN A 197 8.98 -17.88 -12.92
CA ASN A 197 8.61 -16.78 -12.01
C ASN A 197 7.37 -16.03 -12.52
N LEU A 198 7.30 -15.71 -13.82
CA LEU A 198 6.11 -15.08 -14.43
C LEU A 198 4.85 -15.94 -14.31
N VAL A 199 4.96 -17.26 -14.50
CA VAL A 199 3.83 -18.19 -14.29
C VAL A 199 3.38 -18.18 -12.82
N MET A 200 4.32 -18.15 -11.87
CA MET A 200 4.02 -18.07 -10.44
C MET A 200 3.29 -16.76 -10.10
N GLU A 201 3.81 -15.60 -10.51
CA GLU A 201 3.16 -14.29 -10.26
C GLU A 201 1.78 -14.20 -10.91
N ASN A 202 1.61 -14.71 -12.13
CA ASN A 202 0.31 -14.74 -12.80
C ASN A 202 -0.71 -15.60 -12.02
N SER A 203 -0.28 -16.74 -11.45
CA SER A 203 -1.15 -17.55 -10.59
C SER A 203 -1.55 -16.85 -9.28
N LYS A 204 -0.63 -16.09 -8.65
CA LYS A 204 -0.92 -15.25 -7.48
C LYS A 204 -1.90 -14.13 -7.83
N MET A 205 -1.70 -13.47 -8.98
CA MET A 205 -2.60 -12.41 -9.47
C MET A 205 -4.02 -12.93 -9.70
N MET A 206 -4.16 -14.12 -10.29
CA MET A 206 -5.47 -14.77 -10.46
C MET A 206 -6.15 -15.08 -9.11
N GLN A 207 -5.40 -15.54 -8.10
CA GLN A 207 -5.95 -15.75 -6.75
C GLN A 207 -6.41 -14.44 -6.09
N LEU A 208 -5.63 -13.37 -6.22
CA LEU A 208 -5.99 -12.04 -5.70
C LEU A 208 -7.24 -11.48 -6.40
N LEU A 209 -7.33 -11.64 -7.72
CA LEU A 209 -8.47 -11.17 -8.51
C LEU A 209 -9.76 -11.92 -8.12
N GLU A 210 -9.68 -13.24 -7.92
CA GLU A 210 -10.81 -14.02 -7.41
C GLU A 210 -11.19 -13.64 -5.97
N GLN A 211 -10.22 -13.37 -5.09
CA GLN A 211 -10.50 -12.87 -3.75
C GLN A 211 -11.23 -11.52 -3.76
N VAL A 212 -10.81 -10.59 -4.63
CA VAL A 212 -11.51 -9.31 -4.83
C VAL A 212 -12.92 -9.53 -5.38
N ARG A 213 -13.10 -10.46 -6.32
CA ARG A 213 -14.42 -10.83 -6.87
C ARG A 213 -15.36 -11.41 -5.81
N CYS A 214 -14.85 -12.27 -4.93
CA CYS A 214 -15.62 -12.80 -3.80
C CYS A 214 -16.06 -11.69 -2.83
N ARG A 215 -15.16 -10.79 -2.45
CA ARG A 215 -15.50 -9.63 -1.60
C ARG A 215 -16.49 -8.68 -2.27
N ALA A 216 -16.34 -8.43 -3.56
CA ALA A 216 -17.32 -7.64 -4.32
C ALA A 216 -18.72 -8.26 -4.24
N ASN A 217 -18.82 -9.59 -4.16
CA ASN A 217 -20.09 -10.31 -4.03
C ASN A 217 -20.70 -10.30 -2.62
N GLU A 218 -19.95 -9.92 -1.58
CA GLU A 218 -20.46 -9.74 -0.20
C GLU A 218 -21.34 -8.48 -0.07
N PHE A 219 -21.15 -7.49 -0.96
CA PHE A 219 -21.98 -6.28 -0.97
C PHE A 219 -23.41 -6.56 -1.45
N LYS A 220 -24.35 -5.76 -0.95
CA LYS A 220 -25.77 -5.85 -1.35
C LYS A 220 -25.93 -5.68 -2.89
N PRO A 221 -26.88 -6.36 -3.54
CA PRO A 221 -27.06 -6.28 -4.99
C PRO A 221 -27.22 -4.86 -5.52
N GLU A 222 -27.90 -3.99 -4.75
CA GLU A 222 -28.18 -2.61 -5.10
C GLU A 222 -26.89 -1.77 -5.17
N LEU A 223 -25.94 -2.00 -4.25
CA LEU A 223 -24.61 -1.35 -4.27
C LEU A 223 -23.72 -1.87 -5.40
N ARG A 224 -23.86 -3.15 -5.78
CA ARG A 224 -23.15 -3.72 -6.94
C ARG A 224 -23.69 -3.26 -8.29
N ALA A 225 -24.97 -2.92 -8.36
CA ALA A 225 -25.64 -2.43 -9.56
C ALA A 225 -25.52 -0.91 -9.75
N MET A 226 -25.08 -0.19 -8.70
CA MET A 226 -24.86 1.24 -8.73
C MET A 226 -23.62 1.60 -9.56
N ASP A 227 -23.70 2.72 -10.28
CA ASP A 227 -22.57 3.22 -11.07
C ASP A 227 -21.42 3.71 -10.16
N ILE A 228 -20.17 3.56 -10.63
CA ILE A 228 -18.96 3.95 -9.89
C ILE A 228 -19.00 5.43 -9.49
N LYS A 229 -19.45 6.31 -10.38
CA LYS A 229 -19.52 7.75 -10.12
C LYS A 229 -20.51 8.08 -8.99
N THR A 230 -21.68 7.45 -9.00
CA THR A 230 -22.67 7.55 -7.91
C THR A 230 -22.07 7.01 -6.60
N LEU A 231 -21.39 5.86 -6.64
CA LEU A 231 -20.72 5.27 -5.47
C LEU A 231 -19.64 6.20 -4.87
N GLU A 232 -18.89 6.89 -5.73
CA GLU A 232 -17.91 7.90 -5.31
C GLU A 232 -18.56 9.17 -4.75
N GLU A 233 -19.70 9.60 -5.28
CA GLU A 233 -20.47 10.75 -4.79
C GLU A 233 -21.02 10.47 -3.38
N GLU A 234 -21.65 9.31 -3.17
CA GLU A 234 -22.11 8.84 -1.86
C GLU A 234 -20.94 8.70 -0.86
N HIS A 235 -19.81 8.14 -1.29
CA HIS A 235 -18.61 8.03 -0.43
C HIS A 235 -18.06 9.41 -0.03
N ARG A 236 -18.08 10.40 -0.93
CA ARG A 236 -17.70 11.79 -0.61
C ARG A 236 -18.70 12.44 0.37
N ALA A 237 -19.99 12.20 0.22
CA ALA A 237 -21.01 12.67 1.16
C ALA A 237 -20.79 12.10 2.57
N LEU A 238 -20.64 10.77 2.69
CA LEU A 238 -20.37 10.09 3.97
C LEU A 238 -19.08 10.58 4.67
N LEU A 239 -18.04 10.91 3.90
CA LEU A 239 -16.82 11.51 4.47
C LEU A 239 -17.06 12.94 4.99
N SER A 240 -17.91 13.72 4.33
CA SER A 240 -18.32 15.06 4.78
C SER A 240 -19.16 15.00 6.04
N ASP A 241 -20.15 14.10 6.09
CA ASP A 241 -21.02 13.90 7.24
C ASP A 241 -20.20 13.49 8.47
N LYS A 242 -19.30 12.52 8.31
CA LYS A 242 -18.36 12.10 9.36
C LYS A 242 -17.49 13.25 9.88
N ALA A 243 -17.05 14.16 9.01
CA ALA A 243 -16.29 15.34 9.43
C ALA A 243 -17.16 16.26 10.29
N GLY A 244 -18.38 16.57 9.84
CA GLY A 244 -19.35 17.37 10.60
C GLY A 244 -19.74 16.78 11.95
N GLU A 245 -19.96 15.45 12.03
CA GLU A 245 -20.19 14.75 13.30
C GLU A 245 -18.99 14.85 14.25
N THR A 246 -17.77 14.77 13.71
CA THR A 246 -16.53 14.90 14.50
C THR A 246 -16.36 16.32 15.05
N GLU A 247 -16.64 17.35 14.23
CA GLU A 247 -16.64 18.75 14.65
C GLU A 247 -17.72 19.05 15.71
N TYR A 248 -18.92 18.49 15.55
CA TYR A 248 -20.00 18.61 16.53
C TYR A 248 -19.64 17.95 17.88
N LEU A 249 -19.07 16.74 17.84
CA LEU A 249 -18.55 16.05 19.03
C LEU A 249 -17.46 16.87 19.73
N GLN A 250 -16.53 17.47 18.98
CA GLN A 250 -15.51 18.34 19.55
C GLN A 250 -16.14 19.60 20.19
N SER A 251 -17.13 20.21 19.54
CA SER A 251 -17.86 21.36 20.10
C SER A 251 -18.57 21.03 21.42
N LEU A 252 -19.18 19.84 21.52
CA LEU A 252 -19.78 19.36 22.78
C LEU A 252 -18.72 19.14 23.88
N LEU A 253 -17.58 18.55 23.55
CA LEU A 253 -16.47 18.38 24.49
C LEU A 253 -15.93 19.73 24.99
N ASP A 254 -15.80 20.72 24.10
CA ASP A 254 -15.38 22.08 24.46
C ASP A 254 -16.42 22.80 25.35
N GLN A 255 -17.72 22.58 25.11
CA GLN A 255 -18.80 23.10 25.97
C GLN A 255 -18.79 22.45 27.35
N ILE A 256 -18.60 21.12 27.42
CA ILE A 256 -18.43 20.40 28.68
C ILE A 256 -17.18 20.92 29.43
N GLY A 257 -16.08 21.16 28.71
CA GLY A 257 -14.86 21.77 29.28
C GLY A 257 -15.11 23.15 29.90
N LYS A 258 -15.92 24.00 29.24
CA LYS A 258 -16.34 25.30 29.79
C LYS A 258 -17.19 25.15 31.05
N LEU A 259 -18.13 24.20 31.08
CA LEU A 259 -18.98 23.94 32.25
C LEU A 259 -18.17 23.43 33.45
N LYS A 260 -17.13 22.62 33.23
CA LYS A 260 -16.18 22.19 34.29
C LYS A 260 -15.39 23.35 34.90
N GLY A 261 -15.21 24.45 34.19
CA GLY A 261 -14.55 25.66 34.69
C GLY A 261 -15.44 26.57 35.56
N ILE A 262 -16.70 26.22 35.76
CA ILE A 262 -17.65 27.00 36.57
C ILE A 262 -17.80 26.31 37.94
N SER A 263 -17.13 26.86 38.96
CA SER A 263 -17.49 26.63 40.36
C SER A 263 -18.21 27.85 40.94
N HIS A 264 -19.11 27.62 41.90
CA HIS A 264 -19.82 28.69 42.59
C HIS A 264 -19.89 28.41 44.09
N VAL A 265 -19.53 29.40 44.91
CA VAL A 265 -19.59 29.29 46.36
C VAL A 265 -20.97 29.70 46.84
N VAL A 266 -21.71 28.75 47.43
CA VAL A 266 -23.06 28.94 47.96
C VAL A 266 -22.99 29.07 49.48
N LYS A 267 -23.57 30.16 50.02
CA LYS A 267 -23.69 30.35 51.48
C LYS A 267 -24.94 29.71 52.04
N CYS A 268 -24.74 28.83 53.01
CA CYS A 268 -25.77 28.31 53.89
C CYS A 268 -26.33 29.42 54.80
N ALA A 269 -27.62 29.34 55.15
CA ALA A 269 -28.19 30.17 56.22
C ALA A 269 -27.53 29.95 57.60
N CYS A 270 -26.80 28.84 57.75
CA CYS A 270 -25.97 28.51 58.91
C CYS A 270 -24.60 29.22 58.93
N GLY A 271 -24.22 29.95 57.86
CA GLY A 271 -22.97 30.71 57.75
C GLY A 271 -21.83 29.97 57.04
N GLU A 272 -21.93 28.66 56.80
CA GLU A 272 -20.93 27.92 56.02
C GLU A 272 -21.00 28.19 54.51
N GLU A 273 -19.84 28.07 53.86
CA GLU A 273 -19.63 28.24 52.43
C GLU A 273 -19.35 26.87 51.78
N TYR A 274 -20.13 26.51 50.76
CA TYR A 274 -19.94 25.28 49.99
C TYR A 274 -19.59 25.61 48.54
N GLU A 275 -18.46 25.10 48.04
CA GLU A 275 -18.12 25.21 46.62
C GLU A 275 -18.85 24.13 45.82
N VAL A 276 -19.69 24.55 44.89
CA VAL A 276 -20.46 23.69 43.99
C VAL A 276 -19.85 23.75 42.60
N GLY A 277 -19.34 22.62 42.11
CA GLY A 277 -18.75 22.46 40.78
C GLY A 277 -19.13 21.12 40.14
N VAL A 278 -18.88 20.98 38.84
CA VAL A 278 -19.23 19.75 38.08
C VAL A 278 -18.07 18.76 38.12
N ASP A 279 -18.02 17.96 39.19
CA ASP A 279 -16.94 16.99 39.40
C ASP A 279 -17.02 15.76 38.49
N SER A 280 -15.85 15.22 38.13
CA SER A 280 -15.71 14.14 37.14
C SER A 280 -15.45 12.79 37.80
N HIS A 281 -16.51 12.02 38.10
CA HIS A 281 -16.40 10.59 38.42
C HIS A 281 -17.20 9.76 37.40
N GLY A 282 -16.47 9.29 36.39
CA GLY A 282 -16.87 8.37 35.32
C GLY A 282 -15.63 7.85 34.61
#